data_AF-A0A8B8B1L6-F1
#
_entry.id   AF-A0A8B8B1L6-F1
#
_cell.length_a   1.000
_cell.length_b   1.000
_cell.length_c   1.000
_cell.angle_alpha   90.00
_cell.angle_beta   90.00
_cell.angle_gamma   90.00
#
_symmetry.space_group_name_H-M   'P 1'
#
loop_
_entity.id
_entity.type
_entity.pdbx_description
1 polymer ?
#
loop_
_entity_poly.entity_id
_entity_poly.type
_entity_poly.pdbx_seq_one_letter_code
_entity_poly.pdbx_strand_id
1 'polypeptide(L)'
;MLIKLFSTILAIFIAMCSYGNGESGICHSSANQIVCCTNFYLSGTDCVDCPDGYMGENCSLKCPSGRYGAGCNDKCNCPNSCHHVYGCNLSMGCSDGHFGENCSASCIYPSFGANCNKTCDCSKSTCHHIYGCTMTTTGTAAVTAKSEGTNRERIPGNKSNSRYRILIISTGILVSISLLILIGRKIYKFLGIVQINGDQPSRSEASNVNDNVYYEIN
;
A
#
# COMPACT_ATOMS: atom_id res chain seq x y z
N MET A 1 -38.23 -3.36 11.01
CA MET A 1 -37.26 -2.53 10.27
C MET A 1 -35.88 -2.50 10.95
N LEU A 2 -35.81 -2.26 12.28
CA LEU A 2 -34.55 -2.27 13.04
C LEU A 2 -33.75 -3.59 12.97
N ILE A 3 -34.42 -4.75 13.01
CA ILE A 3 -33.75 -6.07 12.97
C ILE A 3 -33.03 -6.29 11.64
N LYS A 4 -33.63 -5.84 10.52
CA LYS A 4 -33.00 -5.90 9.19
C LYS A 4 -31.80 -4.97 9.09
N LEU A 5 -31.85 -3.80 9.74
CA LEU A 5 -30.75 -2.84 9.77
C LEU A 5 -29.55 -3.37 10.58
N PHE A 6 -29.81 -4.00 11.73
CA PHE A 6 -28.76 -4.64 12.54
C PHE A 6 -28.08 -5.79 11.79
N SER A 7 -28.87 -6.61 11.09
CA SER A 7 -28.35 -7.72 10.27
C SER A 7 -27.46 -7.21 9.12
N THR A 8 -27.84 -6.12 8.45
CA THR A 8 -27.02 -5.54 7.38
C THR A 8 -25.74 -4.90 7.90
N ILE A 9 -25.79 -4.22 9.05
CA ILE A 9 -24.60 -3.59 9.65
C ILE A 9 -23.62 -4.68 10.13
N LEU A 10 -24.11 -5.75 10.76
CA LEU A 10 -23.30 -6.89 11.16
C LEU A 10 -22.63 -7.57 9.95
N ALA A 11 -23.36 -7.74 8.84
CA ALA A 11 -22.81 -8.30 7.61
C ALA A 11 -21.72 -7.40 6.99
N ILE A 12 -21.87 -6.08 7.03
CA ILE A 12 -20.85 -5.13 6.55
C ILE A 12 -19.61 -5.15 7.45
N PHE A 13 -19.78 -5.20 8.78
CA PHE A 13 -18.66 -5.36 9.71
C PHE A 13 -17.89 -6.67 9.47
N ILE A 14 -18.60 -7.78 9.25
CA ILE A 14 -17.99 -9.08 8.91
C ILE A 14 -17.27 -9.01 7.56
N ALA A 15 -17.83 -8.32 6.57
CA ALA A 15 -17.19 -8.12 5.26
C ALA A 15 -15.93 -7.25 5.33
N MET A 16 -15.93 -6.20 6.18
CA MET A 16 -14.77 -5.33 6.39
C MET A 16 -13.66 -6.03 7.19
N CYS A 17 -13.99 -6.89 8.17
CA CYS A 17 -13.02 -7.76 8.84
C CYS A 17 -12.40 -8.79 7.88
N SER A 18 -13.16 -9.22 6.87
CA SER A 18 -12.67 -10.14 5.82
C SER A 18 -11.77 -9.44 4.78
N TYR A 19 -11.81 -8.11 4.66
CA TYR A 19 -10.99 -7.34 3.72
C TYR A 19 -9.54 -7.14 4.20
N GLY A 20 -9.17 -7.64 5.38
CA GLY A 20 -7.85 -7.43 5.99
C GLY A 20 -6.78 -8.49 5.69
N ASN A 21 -7.04 -9.51 4.86
CA ASN A 21 -6.14 -10.68 4.76
C ASN A 21 -5.59 -10.89 3.35
N GLY A 22 -4.75 -9.96 2.87
CA GLY A 22 -4.05 -10.13 1.60
C GLY A 22 -2.86 -9.22 1.32
N GLU A 23 -2.53 -8.24 2.18
CA GLU A 23 -1.50 -7.24 1.88
C GLU A 23 -0.10 -7.57 2.42
N SER A 24 0.05 -8.58 3.28
CA SER A 24 1.35 -8.87 3.91
C SER A 24 2.24 -9.85 3.14
N GLY A 25 1.73 -10.53 2.10
CA GLY A 25 2.52 -11.51 1.33
C GLY A 25 3.02 -12.73 2.12
N ILE A 26 2.56 -12.91 3.36
CA ILE A 26 2.94 -14.01 4.27
C ILE A 26 1.97 -15.18 4.07
N CYS A 27 2.51 -16.35 3.73
CA CYS A 27 1.73 -17.59 3.56
C CYS A 27 1.76 -18.47 4.80
N HIS A 28 2.83 -18.40 5.59
CA HIS A 28 2.94 -19.10 6.86
C HIS A 28 3.80 -18.31 7.83
N SER A 29 3.32 -18.09 9.06
CA SER A 29 4.08 -17.44 10.13
C SER A 29 4.09 -18.31 11.39
N SER A 30 5.27 -18.55 11.94
CA SER A 30 5.48 -19.24 13.21
C SER A 30 6.30 -18.35 14.16
N ALA A 31 6.43 -18.76 15.43
CA ALA A 31 7.20 -18.00 16.44
C ALA A 31 8.67 -17.75 16.07
N ASN A 32 9.22 -18.49 15.09
CA ASN A 32 10.63 -18.44 14.70
C ASN A 32 10.87 -18.29 13.20
N GLN A 33 9.83 -18.25 12.37
CA GLN A 33 10.00 -18.20 10.93
C GLN A 33 8.81 -17.54 10.23
N ILE A 34 9.12 -16.66 9.28
CA ILE A 34 8.18 -16.08 8.33
C ILE A 34 8.43 -16.72 6.98
N VAL A 35 7.38 -17.25 6.37
CA VAL A 35 7.39 -17.85 5.04
C VAL A 35 6.52 -17.00 4.12
N CYS A 36 7.17 -16.45 3.10
CA CYS A 36 6.51 -15.63 2.10
C CYS A 36 5.79 -16.47 1.05
N CYS A 37 4.72 -15.92 0.51
CA CYS A 37 3.99 -16.51 -0.61
C CYS A 37 4.82 -16.51 -1.90
N THR A 38 4.34 -17.24 -2.90
CA THR A 38 4.88 -17.14 -4.26
C THR A 38 4.78 -15.70 -4.77
N ASN A 39 5.85 -15.23 -5.44
CA ASN A 39 6.07 -13.85 -5.87
C ASN A 39 6.46 -12.86 -4.77
N PHE A 40 6.86 -13.34 -3.59
CA PHE A 40 7.42 -12.52 -2.54
C PHE A 40 8.78 -13.06 -2.09
N TYR A 41 9.64 -12.18 -1.56
CA TYR A 41 10.88 -12.54 -0.90
C TYR A 41 10.94 -11.93 0.50
N LEU A 42 11.71 -12.56 1.39
CA LEU A 42 11.89 -12.07 2.75
C LEU A 42 12.88 -10.91 2.78
N SER A 43 12.43 -9.74 3.22
CA SER A 43 13.28 -8.57 3.47
C SER A 43 13.17 -8.17 4.94
N GLY A 44 14.13 -8.61 5.76
CA GLY A 44 14.04 -8.45 7.22
C GLY A 44 12.95 -9.33 7.81
N THR A 45 11.87 -8.73 8.29
CA THR A 45 10.68 -9.42 8.83
C THR A 45 9.46 -9.33 7.91
N ASP A 46 9.60 -8.68 6.76
CA ASP A 46 8.48 -8.40 5.86
C ASP A 46 8.62 -9.21 4.57
N CYS A 47 7.49 -9.63 4.01
CA CYS A 47 7.44 -10.20 2.67
C CYS A 47 7.22 -9.08 1.67
N VAL A 48 8.16 -8.92 0.75
CA VAL A 48 8.14 -7.86 -0.26
C VAL A 48 7.89 -8.48 -1.63
N ASP A 49 7.06 -7.82 -2.45
CA ASP A 49 6.79 -8.24 -3.82
C ASP A 49 8.09 -8.43 -4.60
N CYS A 50 8.14 -9.48 -5.40
CA CYS A 50 9.22 -9.69 -6.34
C CYS A 50 9.34 -8.52 -7.32
N PRO A 51 10.56 -8.20 -7.77
CA PRO A 51 10.75 -7.23 -8.84
C PRO A 51 9.99 -7.65 -10.09
N ASP A 52 9.51 -6.67 -10.85
CA ASP A 52 8.78 -6.91 -12.09
C ASP A 52 9.55 -7.85 -13.02
N GLY A 53 8.86 -8.85 -13.56
CA GLY A 53 9.47 -9.84 -14.43
C GLY A 53 10.16 -11.00 -13.73
N TYR A 54 10.03 -11.10 -12.40
CA TYR A 54 10.57 -12.19 -11.58
C TYR A 54 9.52 -12.78 -10.64
N MET A 55 9.71 -14.06 -10.30
CA MET A 55 8.84 -14.87 -9.45
C MET A 55 9.61 -16.02 -8.78
N GLY A 56 8.89 -16.88 -8.07
CA GLY A 56 9.46 -18.04 -7.38
C GLY A 56 10.07 -17.70 -6.03
N GLU A 57 10.75 -18.68 -5.42
CA GLU A 57 11.41 -18.49 -4.13
C GLU A 57 12.53 -17.45 -4.25
N ASN A 58 12.49 -16.45 -3.39
CA ASN A 58 13.42 -15.30 -3.39
C ASN A 58 13.54 -14.61 -4.76
N CYS A 59 12.50 -14.65 -5.59
CA CYS A 59 12.45 -13.99 -6.91
C CYS A 59 13.54 -14.46 -7.88
N SER A 60 13.99 -15.72 -7.74
CA SER A 60 15.08 -16.30 -8.53
C SER A 60 14.70 -16.67 -9.97
N LEU A 61 13.40 -16.77 -10.27
CA LEU A 61 12.91 -17.20 -11.58
C LEU A 61 12.43 -16.01 -12.38
N LYS A 62 12.85 -15.89 -13.64
CA LYS A 62 12.23 -14.94 -14.58
C LYS A 62 10.78 -15.36 -14.88
N CYS A 63 9.95 -14.40 -15.29
CA CYS A 63 8.61 -14.75 -15.76
C CYS A 63 8.66 -15.77 -16.89
N PRO A 64 7.73 -16.74 -16.88
CA PRO A 64 7.67 -17.76 -17.91
C PRO A 64 7.33 -17.11 -19.26
N SER A 65 7.73 -17.78 -20.34
CA SER A 65 7.49 -17.30 -21.71
C SER A 65 6.03 -16.92 -21.92
N GLY A 66 5.80 -15.73 -22.49
CA GLY A 66 4.47 -15.19 -22.75
C GLY A 66 3.85 -14.42 -21.57
N ARG A 67 4.56 -14.28 -20.44
CA ARG A 67 4.15 -13.46 -19.29
C ARG A 67 5.21 -12.44 -18.91
N TYR A 68 4.77 -11.33 -18.32
CA TYR A 68 5.66 -10.26 -17.87
C TYR A 68 5.07 -9.46 -16.69
N GLY A 69 5.82 -8.46 -16.21
CA GLY A 69 5.35 -7.49 -15.23
C GLY A 69 5.32 -8.03 -13.79
N ALA A 70 4.63 -7.31 -12.90
CA ALA A 70 4.54 -7.64 -11.48
C ALA A 70 3.85 -9.01 -11.27
N GLY A 71 4.54 -9.92 -10.57
CA GLY A 71 4.04 -11.28 -10.31
C GLY A 71 3.73 -12.11 -11.57
N CYS A 72 4.27 -11.72 -12.74
CA CYS A 72 4.02 -12.39 -14.03
C CYS A 72 2.53 -12.47 -14.42
N ASN A 73 1.74 -11.49 -13.99
CA ASN A 73 0.30 -11.48 -14.22
C ASN A 73 -0.09 -11.00 -15.62
N ASP A 74 0.78 -10.22 -16.27
CA ASP A 74 0.51 -9.68 -17.60
C ASP A 74 0.86 -10.70 -18.69
N LYS A 75 0.04 -10.75 -19.75
CA LYS A 75 0.25 -11.62 -20.92
C LYS A 75 0.83 -10.83 -22.07
N CYS A 76 1.81 -11.41 -22.74
CA CYS A 76 2.36 -10.87 -23.98
C CYS A 76 1.46 -11.21 -25.18
N ASN A 77 1.09 -10.19 -25.94
CA ASN A 77 0.32 -10.31 -27.18
C ASN A 77 1.13 -9.86 -28.42
N CYS A 78 2.46 -9.85 -28.31
CA CYS A 78 3.35 -9.48 -29.42
C CYS A 78 3.53 -10.65 -30.40
N PRO A 79 3.74 -10.35 -31.69
CA PRO A 79 4.02 -11.38 -32.70
C PRO A 79 5.41 -12.04 -32.51
N ASN A 80 6.33 -11.38 -31.81
CA ASN A 80 7.72 -11.80 -31.63
C ASN A 80 8.07 -12.03 -30.14
N SER A 81 9.36 -11.94 -29.80
CA SER A 81 9.89 -12.15 -28.44
C SER A 81 9.24 -11.24 -27.39
N CYS A 82 8.85 -11.84 -26.26
CA CYS A 82 8.27 -11.18 -25.09
C CYS A 82 9.37 -10.96 -24.03
N HIS A 83 9.57 -9.73 -23.58
CA HIS A 83 10.50 -9.45 -22.49
C HIS A 83 9.83 -9.68 -21.13
N HIS A 84 10.49 -10.40 -20.22
CA HIS A 84 9.91 -10.73 -18.92
C HIS A 84 9.57 -9.51 -18.05
N VAL A 85 10.26 -8.38 -18.19
CA VAL A 85 9.94 -7.13 -17.45
C VAL A 85 9.01 -6.21 -18.24
N TYR A 86 9.22 -6.06 -19.55
CA TYR A 86 8.64 -4.97 -20.35
C TYR A 86 7.55 -5.45 -21.33
N GLY A 87 7.32 -6.76 -21.38
CA GLY A 87 6.44 -7.39 -22.33
C GLY A 87 6.83 -7.09 -23.77
N CYS A 88 5.91 -6.47 -24.51
CA CYS A 88 6.08 -6.12 -25.91
C CYS A 88 6.65 -4.70 -26.13
N ASN A 89 6.82 -3.92 -25.06
CA ASN A 89 7.25 -2.52 -25.13
C ASN A 89 8.77 -2.33 -25.09
N LEU A 90 9.54 -3.42 -25.15
CA LEU A 90 10.99 -3.30 -25.24
C LEU A 90 11.37 -2.83 -26.64
N SER A 91 11.75 -1.55 -26.76
CA SER A 91 12.28 -0.99 -27.99
C SER A 91 13.77 -1.28 -28.10
N MET A 92 14.18 -1.86 -29.22
CA MET A 92 15.59 -2.11 -29.53
C MET A 92 16.20 -0.84 -30.13
N GLY A 93 17.39 -0.44 -29.66
CA GLY A 93 18.11 0.73 -30.19
C GLY A 93 18.01 1.99 -29.34
N CYS A 94 17.44 1.90 -28.14
CA CYS A 94 17.52 2.97 -27.15
C CYS A 94 18.94 3.08 -26.55
N SER A 95 19.28 4.29 -26.08
CA SER A 95 20.50 4.51 -25.28
C SER A 95 20.45 3.69 -23.99
N ASP A 96 21.63 3.38 -23.43
CA ASP A 96 21.77 2.62 -22.20
C ASP A 96 20.85 3.15 -21.09
N GLY A 97 20.10 2.25 -20.48
CA GLY A 97 19.21 2.60 -19.38
C GLY A 97 17.83 3.09 -19.80
N HIS A 98 17.47 3.04 -21.09
CA HIS A 98 16.17 3.49 -21.60
C HIS A 98 15.44 2.44 -22.46
N PHE A 99 14.11 2.52 -22.50
CA PHE A 99 13.23 1.65 -23.28
C PHE A 99 11.91 2.36 -23.68
N GLY A 100 11.04 1.67 -24.41
CA GLY A 100 9.73 2.16 -24.88
C GLY A 100 9.78 2.77 -26.29
N GLU A 101 8.60 3.08 -26.84
CA GLU A 101 8.42 3.52 -28.25
C GLU A 101 9.30 4.71 -28.65
N ASN A 102 9.60 5.63 -27.71
CA ASN A 102 10.46 6.79 -27.95
C ASN A 102 11.65 6.87 -26.98
N CYS A 103 12.06 5.75 -26.38
CA CYS A 103 13.15 5.68 -25.40
C CYS A 103 12.99 6.64 -24.20
N SER A 104 11.76 7.05 -23.89
CA SER A 104 11.46 8.02 -22.83
C SER A 104 11.40 7.38 -21.44
N ALA A 105 11.24 6.06 -21.35
CA ALA A 105 11.18 5.34 -20.08
C ALA A 105 12.58 4.83 -19.68
N SER A 106 12.92 4.91 -18.40
CA SER A 106 14.16 4.34 -17.85
C SER A 106 13.98 2.89 -17.46
N CYS A 107 15.02 2.05 -17.60
CA CYS A 107 14.97 0.63 -17.21
C CYS A 107 14.42 0.45 -15.80
N ILE A 108 13.53 -0.54 -15.65
CA ILE A 108 12.88 -0.87 -14.39
C ILE A 108 13.79 -1.83 -13.63
N TYR A 109 13.97 -1.59 -12.33
CA TYR A 109 14.71 -2.51 -11.45
C TYR A 109 14.12 -3.93 -11.55
N PRO A 110 14.94 -4.96 -11.77
CA PRO A 110 16.39 -5.00 -11.56
C PRO A 110 17.23 -4.77 -12.83
N SER A 111 16.65 -4.30 -13.93
CA SER A 111 17.33 -4.18 -15.21
C SER A 111 18.12 -2.89 -15.42
N PHE A 112 19.24 -2.96 -16.16
CA PHE A 112 20.04 -1.79 -16.54
C PHE A 112 20.82 -1.98 -17.87
N GLY A 113 21.46 -0.90 -18.34
CA GLY A 113 22.36 -0.89 -19.50
C GLY A 113 21.64 -0.90 -20.86
N ALA A 114 22.39 -1.17 -21.93
CA ALA A 114 21.87 -1.26 -23.30
C ALA A 114 20.68 -2.23 -23.41
N ASN A 115 19.57 -1.75 -23.99
CA ASN A 115 18.30 -2.49 -24.12
C ASN A 115 17.79 -3.10 -22.79
N CYS A 116 18.19 -2.57 -21.63
CA CYS A 116 17.82 -3.08 -20.31
C CYS A 116 18.10 -4.58 -20.09
N ASN A 117 19.11 -5.14 -20.76
CA ASN A 117 19.37 -6.59 -20.77
C ASN A 117 20.34 -7.07 -19.66
N LYS A 118 20.86 -6.16 -18.83
CA LYS A 118 21.69 -6.51 -17.67
C LYS A 118 20.83 -6.48 -16.39
N THR A 119 21.22 -7.23 -15.37
CA THR A 119 20.51 -7.34 -14.09
C THR A 119 21.40 -6.88 -12.94
N CYS A 120 20.88 -6.01 -12.07
CA CYS A 120 21.54 -5.55 -10.86
C CYS A 120 21.56 -6.65 -9.79
N ASP A 121 22.73 -6.88 -9.21
CA ASP A 121 22.94 -7.73 -8.01
C ASP A 121 23.14 -6.84 -6.77
N CYS A 122 22.21 -5.92 -6.57
CA CYS A 122 22.20 -4.98 -5.46
C CYS A 122 20.77 -4.50 -5.19
N SER A 123 20.60 -3.77 -4.09
CA SER A 123 19.31 -3.21 -3.72
C SER A 123 18.78 -2.21 -4.77
N LYS A 124 17.46 -2.05 -4.83
CA LYS A 124 16.79 -1.08 -5.72
C LYS A 124 17.30 0.35 -5.56
N SER A 125 17.70 0.76 -4.36
CA SER A 125 18.20 2.12 -4.09
C SER A 125 19.61 2.38 -4.63
N THR A 126 20.40 1.33 -4.88
CA THR A 126 21.79 1.41 -5.35
C THR A 126 21.97 1.02 -6.83
N CYS A 127 20.88 0.58 -7.48
CA CYS A 127 20.87 0.19 -8.88
C CYS A 127 20.52 1.39 -9.78
N HIS A 128 21.49 1.87 -10.54
CA HIS A 128 21.30 2.92 -11.56
C HIS A 128 20.89 2.30 -12.89
N HIS A 129 19.84 2.82 -13.52
CA HIS A 129 19.30 2.29 -14.79
C HIS A 129 20.34 2.24 -15.93
N ILE A 130 21.34 3.13 -15.95
CA ILE A 130 22.43 3.12 -16.95
C ILE A 130 23.60 2.23 -16.52
N TYR A 131 24.12 2.41 -15.30
CA TYR A 131 25.43 1.89 -14.88
C TYR A 131 25.33 0.64 -13.99
N GLY A 132 24.13 0.26 -13.55
CA GLY A 132 23.92 -0.84 -12.63
C GLY A 132 24.26 -0.44 -11.19
N CYS A 133 24.86 -1.36 -10.44
CA CYS A 133 25.18 -1.16 -9.03
C CYS A 133 26.30 -0.13 -8.85
N THR A 134 25.97 1.07 -8.38
CA THR A 134 26.97 2.09 -8.05
C THR A 134 27.53 1.80 -6.67
N MET A 135 28.70 1.17 -6.61
CA MET A 135 29.45 1.04 -5.36
C MET A 135 29.83 2.45 -4.89
N THR A 136 29.48 2.83 -3.66
CA THR A 136 30.19 3.90 -2.96
C THR A 136 31.61 3.41 -2.67
N THR A 137 32.51 3.51 -3.65
CA THR A 137 33.93 3.29 -3.44
C THR A 137 34.52 4.52 -2.75
N THR A 138 34.49 4.51 -1.42
CA THR A 138 35.64 5.06 -0.68
C THR A 138 36.85 4.21 -1.08
N GLY A 139 37.59 4.66 -2.10
CA GLY A 139 38.86 4.05 -2.53
C GLY A 139 39.01 3.91 -4.03
N THR A 140 39.61 4.93 -4.65
CA THR A 140 40.53 4.86 -5.81
C THR A 140 40.27 3.81 -6.90
N ALA A 141 39.52 4.21 -7.93
CA ALA A 141 39.94 4.18 -9.33
C ALA A 141 38.84 4.88 -10.15
N ALA A 142 39.19 5.95 -10.85
CA ALA A 142 38.27 6.71 -11.67
C ALA A 142 37.67 5.83 -12.77
N VAL A 143 36.38 5.53 -12.70
CA VAL A 143 35.60 5.24 -13.91
C VAL A 143 35.53 6.57 -14.63
N THR A 144 36.17 6.66 -15.79
CA THR A 144 36.15 7.84 -16.66
C THR A 144 34.70 8.19 -17.01
N ALA A 145 34.13 9.14 -16.25
CA ALA A 145 32.89 9.79 -16.60
C ALA A 145 33.15 10.67 -17.82
N LYS A 146 32.65 10.26 -18.99
CA LYS A 146 32.45 11.21 -20.09
C LYS A 146 31.25 12.07 -19.72
N SER A 147 31.52 13.20 -19.06
CA SER A 147 30.51 14.20 -18.73
C SER A 147 30.20 15.05 -19.97
N GLU A 148 29.19 14.67 -20.73
CA GLU A 148 28.47 15.61 -21.59
C GLU A 148 27.27 16.11 -20.77
N GLY A 149 27.38 17.36 -20.31
CA GLY A 149 26.39 18.01 -19.48
C GLY A 149 25.10 18.27 -20.26
N THR A 150 23.98 17.84 -19.69
CA THR A 150 22.64 18.26 -20.11
C THR A 150 21.87 18.77 -18.91
N ASN A 151 21.16 19.89 -19.12
CA ASN A 151 20.45 20.63 -18.09
C ASN A 151 19.46 19.73 -17.34
N ARG A 152 19.53 19.78 -16.02
CA ARG A 152 18.73 19.00 -15.09
C ARG A 152 17.35 19.63 -14.93
N GLU A 153 16.41 19.29 -15.79
CA GLU A 153 15.01 19.66 -15.57
C GLU A 153 14.37 18.67 -14.58
N ARG A 154 13.95 19.21 -13.43
CA ARG A 154 13.50 18.44 -12.28
C ARG A 154 12.04 18.02 -12.52
N ILE A 155 11.79 16.85 -13.11
CA ILE A 155 10.43 16.31 -13.21
C ILE A 155 9.97 15.82 -11.82
N PRO A 156 8.82 16.27 -11.29
CA PRO A 156 8.31 15.80 -10.01
C PRO A 156 7.88 14.33 -10.13
N GLY A 157 8.46 13.47 -9.29
CA GLY A 157 8.02 12.10 -9.14
C GLY A 157 6.54 12.06 -8.74
N ASN A 158 5.73 11.33 -9.51
CA ASN A 158 4.35 11.04 -9.16
C ASN A 158 4.33 10.15 -7.91
N LYS A 159 4.28 10.79 -6.74
CA LYS A 159 4.03 10.11 -5.47
C LYS A 159 2.56 9.69 -5.50
N SER A 160 2.32 8.42 -5.81
CA SER A 160 0.98 7.82 -5.71
C SER A 160 0.37 8.21 -4.37
N ASN A 161 -0.67 9.04 -4.43
CA ASN A 161 -1.19 9.83 -3.32
C ASN A 161 -2.00 8.95 -2.34
N SER A 162 -1.29 8.24 -1.46
CA SER A 162 -1.90 7.54 -0.30
C SER A 162 -2.66 8.51 0.63
N ARG A 163 -2.28 9.79 0.62
CA ARG A 163 -2.95 10.84 1.42
C ARG A 163 -4.37 11.20 0.94
N TYR A 164 -4.73 10.92 -0.32
CA TYR A 164 -6.08 11.18 -0.84
C TYR A 164 -7.09 10.12 -0.38
N ARG A 165 -6.62 8.89 -0.14
CA ARG A 165 -7.46 7.80 0.37
C ARG A 165 -7.93 8.05 1.80
N ILE A 166 -7.08 8.63 2.65
CA ILE A 166 -7.39 8.95 4.05
C ILE A 166 -8.42 10.10 4.14
N LEU A 167 -8.33 11.10 3.26
CA LEU A 167 -9.26 12.23 3.25
C LEU A 167 -10.69 11.83 2.86
N ILE A 168 -10.86 10.91 1.90
CA ILE A 168 -12.18 10.41 1.49
C ILE A 168 -12.89 9.66 2.63
N ILE A 169 -12.14 8.89 3.43
CA ILE A 169 -12.71 8.15 4.57
C ILE A 169 -13.21 9.14 5.63
N SER A 170 -12.44 10.21 5.90
CA SER A 170 -12.82 11.22 6.90
C SER A 170 -14.08 12.01 6.54
N THR A 171 -14.25 12.38 5.27
CA THR A 171 -15.43 13.12 4.81
C THR A 171 -16.67 12.23 4.73
N GLY A 172 -16.51 10.95 4.36
CA GLY A 172 -17.59 9.96 4.39
C GLY A 172 -18.14 9.70 5.80
N ILE A 173 -17.28 9.65 6.82
CA ILE A 173 -17.69 9.52 8.23
C ILE A 173 -18.46 10.76 8.70
N LEU A 174 -18.02 11.96 8.33
CA LEU A 174 -18.73 13.20 8.73
C LEU A 174 -20.11 13.34 8.08
N VAL A 175 -20.25 12.97 6.80
CA VAL A 175 -21.53 13.00 6.09
C VAL A 175 -22.49 11.95 6.66
N SER A 176 -21.99 10.74 6.97
CA SER A 176 -22.81 9.69 7.57
C SER A 176 -23.28 10.03 8.99
N ILE A 177 -22.42 10.60 9.83
CA ILE A 177 -22.80 11.09 11.17
C ILE A 177 -23.87 12.20 11.06
N SER A 178 -23.68 13.15 10.15
CA SER A 178 -24.65 14.24 9.92
C SER A 178 -26.01 13.71 9.48
N LEU A 179 -26.02 12.70 8.58
CA LEU A 179 -27.25 12.06 8.11
C LEU A 179 -27.96 11.29 9.24
N LEU A 180 -27.22 10.59 10.11
CA LEU A 180 -27.77 9.91 11.28
C LEU A 180 -28.39 10.88 12.29
N ILE A 181 -27.79 12.05 12.51
CA ILE A 181 -28.35 13.11 13.37
C ILE A 181 -29.66 13.65 12.79
N LEU A 182 -29.74 13.84 11.46
CA LEU A 182 -30.95 14.32 10.78
C LEU A 182 -32.07 13.28 10.79
N ILE A 183 -31.74 12.02 10.56
CA ILE A 183 -32.67 10.89 10.66
C ILE A 183 -33.14 10.74 12.12
N GLY A 184 -32.21 10.85 13.09
CA GLY A 184 -32.51 10.90 14.51
C GLY A 184 -33.50 12.01 14.84
N ARG A 185 -33.23 13.27 14.48
CA ARG A 185 -34.17 14.41 14.68
C ARG A 185 -35.55 14.15 14.07
N LYS A 186 -35.62 13.53 12.89
CA LYS A 186 -36.90 13.18 12.25
C LYS A 186 -37.62 12.05 12.99
N ILE A 187 -36.90 11.03 13.43
CA ILE A 187 -37.45 9.91 14.22
C ILE A 187 -37.91 10.39 15.59
N TYR A 188 -37.13 11.20 16.30
CA TYR A 188 -37.50 11.81 17.59
C TYR A 188 -38.72 12.73 17.47
N LYS A 189 -38.85 13.46 16.35
CA LYS A 189 -40.04 14.29 16.07
C LYS A 189 -41.28 13.46 15.68
N PHE A 190 -41.09 12.28 15.10
CA PHE A 190 -42.15 11.37 14.69
C PHE A 190 -42.64 10.48 15.84
N LEU A 191 -41.74 10.08 16.75
CA LEU A 191 -42.04 9.32 17.97
C LEU A 191 -42.54 10.22 19.11
N GLY A 192 -43.33 11.26 18.82
CA GLY A 192 -43.74 12.31 19.76
C GLY A 192 -44.08 11.83 21.17
N ILE A 193 -43.10 11.90 22.07
CA ILE A 193 -43.24 11.60 23.50
C ILE A 193 -42.50 12.70 24.28
N VAL A 194 -43.34 13.53 24.91
CA VAL A 194 -43.17 14.29 26.16
C VAL A 194 -42.38 15.61 26.08
N GLN A 195 -43.17 16.70 26.05
CA GLN A 195 -42.83 17.91 26.79
C GLN A 195 -42.56 17.54 28.25
N ILE A 196 -41.28 17.57 28.66
CA ILE A 196 -40.99 17.87 30.06
C ILE A 196 -41.06 19.39 30.14
N ASN A 197 -42.28 19.91 30.33
CA ASN A 197 -42.43 21.26 30.85
C ASN A 197 -41.73 21.28 32.20
N GLY A 198 -40.79 22.20 32.36
CA GLY A 198 -40.14 22.42 33.62
C GLY A 198 -41.15 22.94 34.63
N ASP A 199 -41.39 22.15 35.67
CA ASP A 199 -41.72 22.70 36.98
C ASP A 199 -40.47 22.55 37.85
N GLN A 200 -40.01 23.69 38.38
CA GLN A 200 -39.00 23.73 39.43
C GLN A 200 -39.48 22.95 40.66
N PRO A 201 -38.53 22.46 41.47
CA PRO A 201 -38.55 22.96 42.84
C PRO A 201 -37.19 23.53 43.23
N SER A 202 -37.22 24.80 43.60
CA SER A 202 -36.19 25.48 44.34
C SER A 202 -36.25 25.09 45.83
N ARG A 203 -35.06 24.80 46.39
CA ARG A 203 -34.58 25.19 47.75
C ARG A 203 -34.74 24.18 48.92
N SER A 204 -33.60 24.06 49.63
CA SER A 204 -33.32 23.55 51.01
C SER A 204 -33.63 22.08 51.29
N GLU A 205 -32.83 21.24 51.99
CA GLU A 205 -31.77 21.35 53.01
C GLU A 205 -30.64 20.33 52.70
N ALA A 206 -29.34 20.64 52.80
CA ALA A 206 -28.46 20.62 53.99
C ALA A 206 -28.29 19.27 54.72
N SER A 207 -27.01 18.92 54.97
CA SER A 207 -26.44 17.86 55.86
C SER A 207 -26.10 16.53 55.16
N ASN A 208 -24.86 16.28 54.73
CA ASN A 208 -23.67 15.87 55.52
C ASN A 208 -23.87 14.53 56.25
N VAL A 209 -23.20 13.46 55.78
CA VAL A 209 -22.44 12.47 56.58
C VAL A 209 -21.51 11.71 55.62
N ASN A 210 -20.20 11.91 55.79
CA ASN A 210 -19.15 10.97 55.39
C ASN A 210 -19.31 9.66 56.18
N ASP A 211 -18.98 8.51 55.59
CA ASP A 211 -18.09 7.56 56.28
C ASP A 211 -17.47 6.54 55.33
N ASN A 212 -16.13 6.54 55.33
CA ASN A 212 -15.24 5.48 54.85
C ASN A 212 -15.30 4.31 55.83
N VAL A 213 -15.25 3.06 55.37
CA VAL A 213 -14.51 2.00 56.12
C VAL A 213 -13.86 0.99 55.15
N TYR A 214 -12.60 0.70 55.48
CA TYR A 214 -11.58 -0.14 54.88
C TYR A 214 -11.83 -1.67 54.97
N TYR A 215 -11.21 -2.39 54.02
CA TYR A 215 -10.47 -3.67 54.04
C TYR A 215 -10.70 -4.79 55.09
N GLU A 216 -10.65 -6.02 54.53
CA GLU A 216 -9.81 -7.17 54.91
C GLU A 216 -10.44 -8.47 55.53
N ILE A 217 -10.09 -9.59 54.87
CA ILE A 217 -9.86 -11.00 55.28
C ILE A 217 -10.88 -11.73 56.18
N ASN A 218 -11.48 -12.79 55.62
CA ASN A 218 -11.16 -14.18 56.00
C ASN A 218 -11.60 -15.16 54.90
#